data_AF-A0A453LYZ7-F1
#
_entry.id   AF-A0A453LYZ7-F1
#
_cell.length_a   1.000
_cell.length_b   1.000
_cell.length_c   1.000
_cell.angle_alpha   90.00
_cell.angle_beta   90.00
_cell.angle_gamma   90.00
#
_symmetry.space_group_name_H-M   'P 1'
#
loop_
_entity.id
_entity.type
_entity.pdbx_description
1 polymer ?
#
loop_
_entity_poly.entity_id
_entity_poly.type
_entity_poly.pdbx_seq_one_letter_code
_entity_poly.pdbx_strand_id
1 'polypeptide(L)'
;MMIENFKRAWNDAGLRNMGYRHYETAYPNLPKQEGCDACGIFVLNWLENWRSRNALQSVFTHDMVQDARIRFAVDILFSEHNILDEGKRIVKDL
;
A
#
# COMPACT_ATOMS: atom_id res chain seq x y z
N MET A 1 0.94 22.46 -8.74
CA MET A 1 1.40 21.57 -7.64
C MET A 1 0.32 21.52 -6.58
N MET A 2 -0.40 20.38 -6.46
CA MET A 2 -1.63 20.24 -5.67
C MET A 2 -1.42 20.45 -4.16
N ILE A 3 -0.24 20.08 -3.65
CA ILE A 3 0.10 20.15 -2.22
C ILE A 3 0.17 21.58 -1.70
N GLU A 4 0.77 22.51 -2.44
CA GLU A 4 0.88 23.91 -1.99
C GLU A 4 -0.48 24.62 -1.99
N ASN A 5 -1.34 24.30 -2.96
CA ASN A 5 -2.72 24.81 -2.99
C ASN A 5 -3.52 24.27 -1.80
N PHE A 6 -3.35 22.99 -1.46
CA PHE A 6 -3.98 22.40 -0.26
C PHE A 6 -3.51 23.08 1.03
N LYS A 7 -2.21 23.30 1.21
CA LYS A 7 -1.66 23.99 2.39
C LYS A 7 -2.23 25.40 2.54
N ARG A 8 -2.36 26.15 1.43
CA ARG A 8 -2.98 27.48 1.42
C ARG A 8 -4.44 27.42 1.83
N ALA A 9 -5.25 26.58 1.17
CA ALA A 9 -6.66 26.42 1.49
C ALA A 9 -6.89 26.01 2.95
N TRP A 10 -6.07 25.12 3.49
CA TRP A 10 -6.13 24.70 4.90
C TRP A 10 -5.88 25.87 5.86
N ASN A 11 -4.88 26.71 5.56
CA ASN A 11 -4.56 27.89 6.36
C ASN A 11 -5.65 28.96 6.24
N ASP A 12 -6.15 29.22 5.02
CA ASP A 12 -7.20 30.21 4.76
C ASP A 12 -8.53 29.83 5.45
N ALA A 13 -8.79 28.52 5.59
CA ALA A 13 -9.93 27.99 6.34
C ALA A 13 -9.78 28.10 7.87
N GLY A 14 -8.67 28.63 8.39
CA GLY A 14 -8.44 28.78 9.83
C GLY A 14 -8.35 27.46 10.58
N LEU A 15 -8.03 26.36 9.89
CA LEU A 15 -7.96 25.03 10.49
C LEU A 15 -6.72 24.88 11.37
N ARG A 16 -6.74 23.84 12.23
CA ARG A 16 -5.64 23.52 13.15
C ARG A 16 -4.29 23.53 12.42
N ASN A 17 -3.30 24.21 13.01
CA ASN A 17 -1.94 24.16 12.51
C ASN A 17 -1.40 22.73 12.59
N MET A 18 -1.19 22.11 11.43
CA MET A 18 -0.68 20.75 11.30
C MET A 18 0.86 20.70 11.32
N GLY A 19 1.55 21.84 11.38
CA GLY A 19 3.01 21.88 11.37
C GLY A 19 3.61 21.52 10.02
N TYR A 20 2.94 21.81 8.90
CA TYR A 20 3.36 21.43 7.54
C TYR A 20 4.80 21.82 7.16
N ARG A 21 5.40 22.79 7.85
CA ARG A 21 6.81 23.20 7.66
C ARG A 21 7.81 22.16 8.17
N HIS A 22 7.38 21.27 9.05
CA HIS A 22 8.18 20.16 9.60
C HIS A 22 7.99 18.86 8.83
N TYR A 23 7.18 18.87 7.77
CA TYR A 23 6.93 17.71 6.95
C TYR A 23 8.01 17.65 5.89
N GLU A 24 8.73 16.54 5.85
CA GLU A 24 9.79 16.29 4.89
C GLU A 24 9.41 15.12 3.99
N THR A 25 9.84 15.20 2.72
CA THR A 25 9.74 14.06 1.82
C THR A 25 10.87 13.08 2.13
N ALA A 26 10.52 11.89 2.60
CA ALA A 26 11.47 10.80 2.78
C ALA A 26 11.45 9.87 1.56
N TYR A 27 12.64 9.49 1.08
CA TYR A 27 12.82 8.46 0.06
C TYR A 27 13.50 7.25 0.71
N PRO A 28 12.74 6.36 1.37
CA PRO A 28 13.32 5.16 1.94
C PRO A 28 13.96 4.33 0.83
N ASN A 29 15.07 3.66 1.14
CA ASN A 29 15.67 2.71 0.20
C ASN A 29 14.79 1.45 0.17
N LEU A 30 14.04 1.30 -0.93
CA LEU A 30 13.05 0.26 -1.16
C LEU A 30 13.49 -0.67 -2.29
N PRO A 31 13.03 -1.95 -2.27
CA PRO A 31 13.14 -2.83 -3.43
C PRO A 31 12.58 -2.14 -4.67
N LYS A 32 13.38 -2.07 -5.73
CA LYS A 32 12.94 -1.52 -7.01
C LYS A 32 12.08 -2.56 -7.71
N GLN A 33 10.97 -2.11 -8.26
CA GLN A 33 10.18 -2.90 -9.17
C GLN A 33 10.89 -2.97 -10.54
N GLU A 34 11.02 -4.18 -11.07
CA GLU A 34 11.31 -4.42 -12.48
C GLU A 34 9.97 -4.66 -13.22
N GLY A 35 9.79 -4.12 -14.43
CA GLY A 35 8.53 -4.22 -15.18
C GLY A 35 7.44 -3.23 -14.73
N CYS A 36 6.27 -3.22 -15.40
CA CYS A 36 5.24 -2.19 -15.22
C CYS A 36 3.98 -2.62 -14.44
N ASP A 37 3.78 -3.91 -14.16
CA ASP A 37 2.50 -4.47 -13.70
C ASP A 37 2.50 -4.93 -12.22
N ALA A 38 3.59 -4.71 -11.48
CA ALA A 38 3.72 -5.15 -10.09
C ALA A 38 3.62 -4.00 -9.07
N CYS A 39 3.41 -2.75 -9.49
CA CYS A 39 3.47 -1.58 -8.61
C CYS A 39 2.48 -1.65 -7.45
N GLY A 40 1.26 -2.12 -7.69
CA GLY A 40 0.27 -2.33 -6.65
C GLY A 40 0.72 -3.36 -5.60
N ILE A 41 1.40 -4.43 -6.02
CA ILE A 41 1.89 -5.48 -5.12
C ILE A 41 3.03 -4.96 -4.23
N PHE A 42 3.94 -4.17 -4.80
CA PHE A 42 5.00 -3.52 -4.03
C PHE A 42 4.42 -2.53 -3.01
N VAL A 43 3.40 -1.74 -3.39
CA VAL A 43 2.72 -0.81 -2.47
C VAL A 43 2.00 -1.55 -1.35
N LEU A 44 1.25 -2.61 -1.65
CA LEU A 44 0.51 -3.37 -0.64
C LEU A 44 1.45 -4.08 0.35
N ASN A 45 2.49 -4.75 -0.14
CA ASN A 45 3.49 -5.38 0.74
C ASN A 45 4.21 -4.35 1.61
N TRP A 46 4.49 -3.15 1.06
CA TRP A 46 5.07 -2.06 1.84
C TRP A 46 4.15 -1.58 2.96
N LEU A 47 2.86 -1.37 2.67
CA LEU A 47 1.88 -0.94 3.68
C LEU A 47 1.66 -1.99 4.78
N GLU A 48 1.56 -3.27 4.40
CA GLU A 48 1.37 -4.38 5.35
C GLU A 48 2.55 -4.52 6.31
N ASN A 49 3.77 -4.32 5.80
CA ASN A 49 4.98 -4.51 6.58
C ASN A 49 5.57 -3.20 7.11
N TRP A 50 4.87 -2.07 6.93
CA TRP A 50 5.34 -0.78 7.40
C TRP A 50 5.47 -0.80 8.92
N ARG A 51 6.72 -0.82 9.39
CA ARG A 51 7.07 -0.47 10.76
C ARG A 51 8.00 0.72 10.68
N SER A 52 7.72 1.76 11.48
CA SER A 52 8.36 3.08 11.43
C SER A 52 9.91 3.09 11.43
N ARG A 53 10.59 1.95 11.62
CA ARG A 53 12.05 1.82 11.71
C ARG A 53 12.64 0.58 11.03
N ASN A 54 11.86 -0.24 10.31
CA ASN A 54 12.41 -1.40 9.59
C ASN A 54 12.37 -1.15 8.10
N ALA A 55 13.53 -0.83 7.52
CA ALA A 55 13.66 -0.76 6.07
C ALA A 55 13.44 -2.17 5.49
N LEU A 56 12.38 -2.36 4.72
CA LEU A 56 11.99 -3.63 4.08
C LEU A 56 12.97 -4.12 2.99
N GLN A 57 14.21 -3.64 3.04
CA GLN A 57 15.26 -3.91 2.04
C GLN A 57 15.53 -5.40 1.84
N SER A 58 15.17 -6.27 2.82
CA SER A 58 15.45 -7.71 2.74
C SER A 58 14.21 -8.61 2.69
N VAL A 59 12.98 -8.07 2.74
CA VAL A 59 11.77 -8.92 2.97
C VAL A 59 11.01 -9.22 1.67
N PHE A 60 11.15 -8.39 0.65
CA PHE A 60 10.37 -8.53 -0.58
C PHE A 60 11.22 -8.28 -1.83
N THR A 61 11.29 -9.27 -2.72
CA THR A 61 11.96 -9.19 -4.03
C THR A 61 10.96 -9.39 -5.16
N HIS A 62 11.35 -9.06 -6.40
CA HIS A 62 10.47 -9.23 -7.56
C HIS A 62 10.02 -10.68 -7.76
N ASP A 63 10.87 -11.66 -7.43
CA ASP A 63 10.54 -13.09 -7.53
C ASP A 63 9.34 -13.49 -6.65
N MET A 64 9.07 -12.74 -5.58
CA MET A 64 7.96 -12.99 -4.65
C MET A 64 6.63 -12.38 -5.12
N VAL A 65 6.61 -11.67 -6.26
CA VAL A 65 5.40 -10.98 -6.76
C VAL A 65 4.27 -11.97 -7.06
N GLN A 66 4.56 -13.12 -7.65
CA GLN A 66 3.53 -14.11 -7.98
C GLN A 66 2.88 -14.69 -6.72
N ASP A 67 3.69 -15.08 -5.74
CA ASP A 67 3.19 -15.60 -4.47
C ASP A 67 2.37 -14.54 -3.72
N ALA A 68 2.81 -13.28 -3.75
CA ALA A 68 2.07 -12.18 -3.15
C ALA A 68 0.70 -11.96 -3.84
N ARG A 69 0.63 -12.07 -5.18
CA ARG A 69 -0.65 -11.97 -5.92
C ARG A 69 -1.64 -13.04 -5.46
N ILE A 70 -1.18 -14.29 -5.35
CA ILE A 70 -2.01 -15.41 -4.90
C ILE A 70 -2.49 -15.18 -3.47
N ARG A 71 -1.58 -14.83 -2.56
CA ARG A 71 -1.91 -14.53 -1.16
C ARG A 71 -2.96 -13.43 -1.05
N PHE A 72 -2.76 -12.29 -1.72
CA PHE A 72 -3.74 -11.20 -1.70
C PHE A 72 -5.09 -11.61 -2.31
N ALA A 73 -5.09 -12.40 -3.39
CA ALA A 73 -6.34 -12.89 -3.97
C ALA A 73 -7.11 -13.79 -2.99
N VAL A 74 -6.42 -14.69 -2.30
CA VAL A 74 -6.99 -15.57 -1.26
C VAL A 74 -7.51 -14.74 -0.09
N ASP A 75 -6.72 -13.79 0.41
CA ASP A 75 -7.10 -12.93 1.54
C ASP A 75 -8.34 -12.09 1.21
N ILE A 76 -8.42 -11.53 0.01
CA ILE A 76 -9.60 -10.78 -0.46
C ILE A 76 -10.80 -11.73 -0.61
N LEU A 77 -10.60 -12.91 -1.20
CA LEU A 77 -11.68 -13.86 -1.45
C LEU A 77 -12.31 -14.34 -0.13
N PHE A 78 -11.50 -14.63 0.89
CA PHE A 78 -11.96 -15.15 2.17
C PHE A 78 -12.11 -14.07 3.26
N SER A 79 -11.91 -12.80 2.91
CA SER A 79 -12.18 -11.68 3.82
C SER A 79 -13.64 -11.69 4.30
N GLU A 80 -13.85 -11.32 5.57
CA GLU A 80 -15.18 -11.09 6.14
C GLU A 80 -15.95 -9.98 5.41
N HIS A 81 -15.24 -9.08 4.72
CA HIS A 81 -15.82 -8.00 3.94
C HIS A 81 -16.24 -8.43 2.53
N ASN A 82 -15.79 -9.60 2.07
CA ASN A 82 -16.26 -10.14 0.80
C ASN A 82 -17.63 -10.80 0.99
N ILE A 83 -18.69 -10.11 0.57
CA ILE A 83 -20.08 -10.55 0.68
C ILE A 83 -20.50 -11.53 -0.45
N LEU A 84 -19.61 -11.80 -1.42
CA LEU A 84 -19.90 -12.69 -2.55
C LEU A 84 -19.50 -14.13 -2.21
N ASP A 85 -20.43 -14.88 -1.62
CA ASP A 85 -20.20 -16.27 -1.20
C ASP A 85 -20.12 -17.29 -2.35
N GLU A 86 -20.54 -16.92 -3.55
CA GLU A 86 -20.44 -17.78 -4.74
C GLU A 86 -18.97 -18.05 -5.12
N GLY A 87 -18.14 -17.00 -5.15
CA GLY A 87 -16.71 -17.13 -5.45
C GLY A 87 -15.96 -17.98 -4.42
N LYS A 88 -16.39 -17.95 -3.14
CA LYS A 88 -15.80 -18.76 -2.07
C LYS A 88 -16.10 -20.25 -2.22
N ARG A 89 -17.27 -20.60 -2.78
CA ARG A 89 -17.70 -21.99 -2.99
C ARG A 89 -16.93 -22.66 -4.13
N ILE A 90 -16.77 -21.96 -5.25
CA ILE A 90 -16.02 -22.46 -6.42
C ILE A 90 -14.59 -22.89 -6.04
N VAL A 91 -13.93 -22.17 -5.14
CA VAL A 91 -12.56 -22.51 -4.69
C VAL A 91 -12.53 -23.63 -3.66
N LYS A 92 -13.59 -23.81 -2.85
CA LYS A 92 -13.68 -24.89 -1.85
C LYS A 92 -14.04 -26.25 -2.46
N ASP A 93 -14.69 -26.24 -3.62
CA ASP A 93 -15.17 -27.44 -4.31
C ASP A 93 -14.16 -27.99 -5.35
N LEU A 94 -12.97 -27.37 -5.46
CA LEU A 94 -11.81 -27.82 -6.26
C LEU A 94 -10.81 -28.59 -5.37
#